data_AF-A0AAW0YBS6-F1
#
_entry.id   AF-A0AAW0YBS6-F1
#
_cell.length_a   1.000
_cell.length_b   1.000
_cell.length_c   1.000
_cell.angle_alpha   90.00
_cell.angle_beta   90.00
_cell.angle_gamma   90.00
#
_symmetry.space_group_name_H-M   'P 1'
#
loop_
_entity.id
_entity.type
_entity.pdbx_description
1 polymer ?
#
loop_
_entity_poly.entity_id
_entity_poly.type
_entity_poly.pdbx_seq_one_letter_code
_entity_poly.pdbx_strand_id
1 'polypeptide(L)'
;VISGMLSTVGALCYAELGTMIPRSGGDYAYVLEAFGPLPAFLFMWVALTIILPTSNTVMALTFANYIIKPFFETCDVLPDIPVRLIAAVVVCLLTWVNC
;
A
#
# COMPACT_ATOMS: atom_id res chain seq x y z
N VAL A 1 -15.06 9.63 -11.51
CA VAL A 1 -15.19 9.25 -12.94
C VAL A 1 -13.83 9.19 -13.63
N ILE A 2 -13.07 10.30 -13.69
CA ILE A 2 -11.74 10.33 -14.36
C ILE A 2 -10.75 9.29 -13.77
N SER A 3 -10.62 9.21 -12.45
CA SER A 3 -9.76 8.22 -11.78
C SER A 3 -10.14 6.77 -12.11
N GLY A 4 -11.44 6.50 -12.22
CA GLY A 4 -11.96 5.19 -12.62
C GLY A 4 -11.56 4.83 -14.05
N MET A 5 -11.73 5.76 -14.99
CA MET A 5 -11.34 5.54 -16.39
C MET A 5 -9.83 5.32 -16.55
N LEU A 6 -9.01 6.10 -15.83
CA LEU A 6 -7.56 5.93 -15.86
C LEU A 6 -7.15 4.57 -15.26
N SER A 7 -7.80 4.14 -14.17
CA SER A 7 -7.54 2.84 -13.54
C SER A 7 -7.93 1.68 -14.46
N THR A 8 -9.05 1.79 -15.21
CA THR A 8 -9.46 0.73 -16.15
C THR A 8 -8.50 0.62 -17.33
N VAL A 9 -8.03 1.74 -17.88
CA VAL A 9 -7.03 1.72 -18.96
C VAL A 9 -5.72 1.11 -18.46
N GLY A 10 -5.24 1.53 -17.28
CA GLY A 10 -4.03 0.95 -16.67
C GLY A 10 -4.15 -0.55 -16.43
N ALA A 11 -5.30 -1.02 -15.92
CA ALA A 11 -5.55 -2.44 -15.68
C ALA A 11 -5.51 -3.27 -16.96
N LEU A 12 -6.01 -2.74 -18.09
CA LEU A 12 -5.92 -3.42 -19.39
C LEU A 12 -4.48 -3.55 -19.86
N CYS A 13 -3.65 -2.50 -19.72
CA CYS A 13 -2.22 -2.58 -20.04
C CYS A 13 -1.49 -3.62 -19.17
N TYR A 14 -1.82 -3.69 -17.87
CA TYR A 14 -1.28 -4.73 -16.98
C TYR A 14 -1.76 -6.13 -17.36
N ALA A 15 -2.98 -6.29 -17.86
CA ALA A 15 -3.49 -7.57 -18.34
C ALA A 15 -2.74 -8.06 -19.59
N GLU A 16 -2.44 -7.17 -20.54
CA GLU A 16 -1.61 -7.51 -21.71
C GLU A 16 -0.20 -7.90 -21.26
N LEU A 17 0.42 -7.14 -20.36
CA LEU A 17 1.78 -7.42 -19.89
C LEU A 17 1.88 -8.73 -19.11
N GLY A 18 0.87 -9.03 -18.28
CA GLY A 18 0.79 -10.27 -17.52
C GLY A 18 0.53 -11.51 -18.37
N THR A 19 -0.04 -11.36 -19.57
CA THR A 19 -0.18 -12.48 -20.53
C THR A 19 1.05 -12.64 -21.42
N MET A 20 1.80 -11.56 -21.68
CA MET A 20 3.05 -11.62 -22.46
C MET A 20 4.26 -12.13 -21.66
N ILE A 21 4.36 -11.79 -20.38
CA ILE A 21 5.51 -12.14 -19.54
C ILE A 21 5.06 -13.09 -18.40
N PRO A 22 4.98 -14.41 -18.65
CA PRO A 22 4.53 -15.40 -17.67
C PRO A 22 5.65 -15.76 -16.68
N ARG A 23 6.20 -14.76 -15.99
CA ARG A 23 7.23 -14.91 -14.95
C ARG A 23 6.67 -14.51 -13.59
N SER A 24 7.08 -15.22 -12.55
CA SER A 24 6.75 -14.82 -11.18
C SER A 24 7.51 -13.54 -10.80
N GLY A 25 6.84 -12.61 -10.12
CA GLY A 25 7.44 -11.34 -9.70
C GLY A 25 6.60 -10.08 -10.00
N GLY A 26 5.52 -10.21 -10.79
CA GLY A 26 4.62 -9.09 -11.10
C GLY A 26 5.37 -7.89 -11.70
N ASP A 27 5.11 -6.70 -11.16
CA ASP A 27 5.70 -5.43 -11.63
C ASP A 27 7.24 -5.48 -11.70
N TYR A 28 7.90 -6.16 -10.77
CA TYR A 28 9.35 -6.32 -10.80
C TYR A 28 9.81 -7.10 -12.04
N ALA A 29 9.11 -8.19 -12.39
CA ALA A 29 9.44 -9.01 -13.55
C ALA A 29 9.29 -8.22 -14.86
N TYR A 30 8.29 -7.34 -14.93
CA TYR A 30 8.09 -6.47 -16.10
C TYR A 30 9.23 -5.45 -16.27
N VAL A 31 9.65 -4.81 -15.17
CA VAL A 31 10.76 -3.85 -15.21
C VAL A 31 12.08 -4.55 -15.50
N LEU A 32 12.27 -5.77 -14.97
CA LEU A 32 13.47 -6.58 -15.23
C LEU A 32 13.60 -6.95 -16.71
N GLU A 33 12.51 -7.38 -17.34
CA GLU A 33 12.50 -7.75 -18.76
C GLU A 33 12.72 -6.53 -19.67
N ALA A 34 12.13 -5.37 -19.33
CA ALA A 34 12.18 -4.17 -20.17
C ALA A 34 13.47 -3.34 -20.00
N PHE A 35 13.99 -3.22 -18.78
CA PHE A 35 15.07 -2.27 -18.43
C PHE A 35 16.30 -2.93 -17.79
N GLY A 36 16.27 -4.23 -17.55
CA GLY A 36 17.38 -4.97 -16.96
C GLY A 36 17.50 -4.87 -15.43
N PRO A 37 18.60 -5.36 -14.85
CA PRO A 37 18.68 -5.68 -13.42
C PRO A 37 18.79 -4.45 -12.49
N LEU A 38 19.53 -3.41 -12.88
CA LEU A 38 19.73 -2.24 -12.00
C LEU A 38 18.42 -1.44 -11.79
N PRO A 39 17.65 -1.08 -12.85
CA PRO A 39 16.37 -0.39 -12.67
C PRO A 39 15.34 -1.24 -11.93
N ALA A 40 15.32 -2.56 -12.19
CA ALA A 40 14.42 -3.47 -11.49
C ALA A 40 14.73 -3.54 -9.98
N PHE A 41 16.02 -3.56 -9.60
CA PHE A 41 16.42 -3.49 -8.19
C PHE A 41 15.97 -2.20 -7.52
N LEU A 42 16.17 -1.04 -8.18
CA LEU A 42 15.74 0.25 -7.65
C LEU A 42 14.21 0.33 -7.46
N PHE A 43 13.45 -0.22 -8.41
CA PHE A 43 12.00 -0.33 -8.30
C PHE A 43 11.61 -1.15 -7.07
N MET A 44 12.18 -2.35 -6.90
CA MET A 44 11.89 -3.21 -5.76
C MET A 44 12.33 -2.59 -4.43
N TRP A 45 13.46 -1.89 -4.41
CA TRP A 45 13.94 -1.16 -3.24
C TRP A 45 12.92 -0.11 -2.77
N VAL A 46 12.42 0.72 -3.69
CA VAL A 46 11.38 1.73 -3.38
C VAL A 46 10.07 1.07 -2.97
N ALA A 47 9.68 -0.01 -3.65
CA ALA A 47 8.45 -0.74 -3.33
C ALA A 47 8.45 -1.25 -1.88
N LEU A 48 9.54 -1.91 -1.46
CA LEU A 48 9.66 -2.51 -0.14
C LEU A 48 9.89 -1.47 0.97
N THR A 49 10.71 -0.45 0.72
CA THR A 49 11.10 0.51 1.76
C THR A 49 10.10 1.67 1.93
N ILE A 50 9.37 2.02 0.87
CA ILE A 50 8.50 3.21 0.88
C ILE A 50 7.05 2.82 0.63
N ILE A 51 6.74 2.19 -0.51
CA ILE A 51 5.35 2.05 -0.98
C ILE A 51 4.53 1.16 -0.04
N LEU A 52 5.00 -0.06 0.20
CA LEU A 52 4.30 -1.05 1.04
C LEU A 52 4.12 -0.58 2.49
N PRO A 53 5.17 -0.14 3.22
CA PRO A 53 5.01 0.26 4.62
C PRO A 53 4.14 1.52 4.75
N THR A 54 4.24 2.48 3.82
CA THR A 54 3.43 3.69 3.85
C THR A 54 1.96 3.38 3.63
N SER A 55 1.63 2.54 2.65
CA SER A 55 0.24 2.11 2.40
C SER A 55 -0.39 1.46 3.62
N ASN A 56 0.33 0.51 4.24
CA ASN A 56 -0.13 -0.16 5.46
C ASN A 56 -0.32 0.82 6.63
N THR A 57 0.60 1.77 6.79
CA THR A 57 0.54 2.79 7.86
C THR A 57 -0.65 3.72 7.67
N VAL A 58 -0.90 4.19 6.44
CA VAL A 58 -2.05 5.06 6.14
C VAL A 58 -3.36 4.34 6.46
N MET A 59 -3.53 3.10 6.02
CA MET A 59 -4.73 2.32 6.33
C MET A 59 -4.94 2.12 7.84
N ALA A 60 -3.87 1.80 8.58
CA ALA A 60 -3.93 1.61 10.04
C ALA A 60 -4.27 2.91 10.78
N LEU A 61 -3.70 4.05 10.36
CA LEU A 61 -4.04 5.36 10.92
C LEU A 61 -5.49 5.73 10.62
N THR A 62 -5.98 5.51 9.39
CA THR A 62 -7.38 5.73 9.04
C THR A 62 -8.30 4.90 9.92
N PHE A 63 -7.99 3.62 10.12
CA PHE A 63 -8.74 2.74 11.00
C PHE A 63 -8.78 3.26 12.45
N ALA A 64 -7.62 3.64 13.00
CA ALA A 64 -7.53 4.20 14.35
C ALA A 64 -8.35 5.49 14.51
N ASN A 65 -8.32 6.38 13.51
CA ASN A 65 -9.12 7.60 13.50
C ASN A 65 -10.63 7.31 13.56
N TYR A 66 -11.12 6.36 12.76
CA TYR A 66 -12.53 5.99 12.76
C TYR A 66 -12.97 5.35 14.09
N ILE A 67 -12.11 4.58 14.76
CA ILE A 67 -12.42 3.99 16.06
C ILE A 67 -12.49 5.02 17.18
N ILE A 68 -11.57 6.00 17.19
CA ILE A 68 -11.47 6.98 18.27
C ILE A 68 -12.54 8.07 18.13
N LYS A 69 -13.00 8.37 16.91
CA LYS A 69 -13.91 9.49 16.64
C LYS A 69 -15.18 9.53 17.53
N PRO A 70 -15.88 8.41 17.82
CA PRO A 70 -17.04 8.40 18.70
C PRO A 70 -16.73 8.72 20.18
N PHE A 71 -15.50 8.50 20.64
CA PHE A 71 -15.11 8.82 22.01
C PHE A 71 -14.74 10.30 22.20
N PHE A 72 -14.52 11.02 21.09
CA PHE A 72 -14.09 12.42 21.05
C PHE A 72 -14.98 13.21 20.09
N GLU A 73 -16.30 12.99 20.13
CA GLU A 73 -17.27 13.61 19.22
C GLU A 73 -17.22 15.14 19.23
N THR A 74 -16.96 15.74 20.40
CA THR A 74 -16.93 17.20 20.61
C THR A 74 -15.57 17.83 20.34
N CYS A 75 -14.53 17.03 20.07
CA CYS A 75 -13.19 17.55 19.76
C CYS A 75 -12.97 17.55 18.24
N ASP A 76 -12.67 18.74 17.69
CA ASP A 76 -12.28 18.87 16.28
C ASP A 76 -10.90 18.26 16.00
N VAL A 77 -10.02 18.27 17.01
CA VAL A 77 -8.67 17.71 16.92
C VAL A 77 -8.58 16.46 17.79
N LEU A 78 -8.37 15.30 17.16
CA LEU A 78 -8.09 14.06 17.87
C LEU A 78 -6.64 14.08 18.41
N PRO A 79 -6.40 13.59 19.63
CA PRO A 79 -5.05 13.47 20.16
C PRO A 79 -4.20 12.48 19.34
N ASP A 80 -3.00 12.90 18.91
CA ASP A 80 -2.12 12.12 18.02
C ASP A 80 -1.61 10.80 18.63
N ILE A 81 -1.28 10.84 19.92
CA ILE A 81 -0.66 9.71 20.64
C ILE A 81 -1.58 8.46 20.62
N PRO A 82 -2.85 8.52 21.05
CA PRO A 82 -3.72 7.35 21.03
C PRO A 82 -3.99 6.83 19.61
N VAL A 83 -4.12 7.72 18.62
CA VAL A 83 -4.30 7.30 17.21
C VAL A 83 -3.10 6.48 16.74
N ARG A 84 -1.87 6.96 17.02
CA ARG A 84 -0.64 6.26 16.66
C ARG A 84 -0.47 4.94 17.41
N LEU A 85 -0.80 4.90 18.70
CA LEU A 85 -0.72 3.67 19.51
C LEU A 85 -1.70 2.60 19.00
N ILE A 86 -2.95 2.97 18.73
CA ILE A 86 -3.94 2.03 18.18
C ILE A 86 -3.51 1.54 16.81
N ALA A 87 -3.04 2.44 15.93
CA ALA A 87 -2.53 2.05 14.61
C ALA A 87 -1.35 1.06 14.72
N ALA A 88 -0.40 1.30 15.63
CA ALA A 88 0.71 0.39 15.88
C ALA A 88 0.24 -0.98 16.41
N VAL A 89 -0.69 -1.00 17.36
CA VAL A 89 -1.28 -2.25 17.88
C VAL A 89 -1.95 -3.05 16.77
N VAL A 90 -2.71 -2.38 15.89
CA VAL A 90 -3.39 -3.03 14.75
C VAL A 90 -2.39 -3.62 13.78
N VAL A 91 -1.34 -2.88 13.41
CA VAL A 91 -0.28 -3.40 12.54
C VAL A 91 0.41 -4.60 13.19
N CYS A 92 0.84 -4.50 14.45
CA CYS A 92 1.49 -5.61 15.16
C CYS A 92 0.59 -6.85 15.28
N LEU A 93 -0.70 -6.67 15.58
CA LEU A 93 -1.67 -7.75 15.67
C LEU A 93 -1.84 -8.44 14.33
N LEU A 94 -2.04 -7.68 13.25
CA LEU A 94 -2.18 -8.24 11.90
C LEU A 94 -0.90 -8.94 11.44
N THR A 95 0.27 -8.37 11.73
CA THR A 95 1.54 -9.04 11.46
C THR A 95 1.64 -10.36 12.23
N TRP A 96 1.27 -10.39 13.51
CA TRP A 96 1.26 -11.62 14.30
C TRP A 96 0.31 -12.69 13.75
N VAL A 97 -0.85 -12.32 13.24
CA VAL A 97 -1.83 -13.27 12.67
C VAL A 97 -1.38 -13.84 11.32
N ASN A 98 -0.65 -13.06 10.53
CA ASN A 98 -0.19 -13.47 9.19
C ASN A 98 1.19 -14.15 9.20
N CYS A 99 1.99 -13.96 10.26
CA CYS A 99 3.23 -14.69 10.51
C CYS A 99 2.93 -16.11 11.00
#